data_AF-A0A0G4GQI9-F1
#
_entry.id   AF-A0A0G4GQI9-F1
#
_cell.length_a   1.000
_cell.length_b   1.000
_cell.length_c   1.000
_cell.angle_alpha   90.00
_cell.angle_beta   90.00
_cell.angle_gamma   90.00
#
_symmetry.space_group_name_H-M   'P 1'
#
loop_
_entity.id
_entity.type
_entity.pdbx_description
1 polymer ?
#
loop_
_entity_poly.entity_id
_entity_poly.type
_entity_poly.pdbx_seq_one_letter_code
_entity_poly.pdbx_strand_id
1 'polypeptide(L)'
;MSEAEQDLHKRSELTLLDSMVLRMTWACATGETVASLAKQIGKDLGDISFEDWRDHVSLDRLLLERWLIGPLILIVDELNMLLTKETLATLDVEGSEDPMGAKALAGFIRSRCLGPKDRFFIFSSHVATVGRSIGNYWVNSRSARKVYKVQLPRIETLAEAAAISPSADHGEICWTGRAPALLFQLYLQSATSRDEDDVLAYFSVSTSIVDASTAKAVIRSAIVGDLKAPSPKAPYIESLGTMAANLDVYGNGCVWPPCYLGQACTDLGTSIYVKEQLGYHFAADIGQVDRFLRQLLEPRGSGKRWEGVAAAAVLLRLLDSHITAMDGSESPTSLLTGMPADLLPPPVTSNRGCPFGGFVESPDSKRDLPQLIEWFNGDGVRKDMNEGYVTYLVKPKSPQFEGWDFFVFVVEDGELRHIWGYQCKEATDSPDSRKPTIERALQALENEGLLDGGLDIHTVWMQSDAPTSFDTAKAESDQAARPDKTDDINGTPLYYPSQSSLRVFVGFSLAETCPFSFVTGRA
;
A
#
# COMPACT_ATOMS: atom_id res chain seq x y z
N MET A 1 -17.57 -52.59 -1.77
CA MET A 1 -17.46 -51.19 -2.22
C MET A 1 -18.21 -51.06 -3.52
N SER A 2 -19.11 -50.08 -3.60
CA SER A 2 -19.78 -49.71 -4.85
C SER A 2 -18.78 -49.09 -5.84
N GLU A 3 -19.11 -49.10 -7.13
CA GLU A 3 -18.31 -48.44 -8.20
C GLU A 3 -18.07 -46.95 -7.88
N ALA A 4 -19.07 -46.28 -7.30
CA ALA A 4 -18.97 -44.90 -6.83
C ALA A 4 -18.01 -44.73 -5.63
N GLU A 5 -17.91 -45.71 -4.73
CA GLU A 5 -16.94 -45.72 -3.62
C GLU A 5 -15.53 -46.03 -4.12
N GLN A 6 -15.36 -46.85 -5.16
CA GLN A 6 -14.07 -47.09 -5.83
C GLN A 6 -13.57 -45.86 -6.59
N ASP A 7 -14.47 -45.14 -7.27
CA ASP A 7 -14.16 -43.86 -7.91
C ASP A 7 -13.84 -42.76 -6.90
N LEU A 8 -14.54 -42.69 -5.77
CA LEU A 8 -14.20 -41.77 -4.67
C LEU A 8 -12.82 -42.11 -4.08
N HIS A 9 -12.49 -43.40 -3.95
CA HIS A 9 -11.21 -43.83 -3.40
C HIS A 9 -10.05 -43.57 -4.36
N LYS A 10 -10.21 -43.83 -5.67
CA LYS A 10 -9.24 -43.42 -6.71
C LYS A 10 -9.05 -41.90 -6.77
N ARG A 11 -10.12 -41.12 -6.59
CA ARG A 11 -10.06 -39.64 -6.51
C ARG A 11 -9.29 -39.15 -5.27
N SER A 12 -9.22 -39.94 -4.20
CA SER A 12 -8.50 -39.60 -2.96
C SER A 12 -6.99 -39.89 -2.99
N GLU A 13 -6.48 -40.59 -4.02
CA GLU A 13 -5.07 -41.03 -4.10
C GLU A 13 -4.18 -40.19 -5.03
N LEU A 14 -4.77 -39.31 -5.87
CA LEU A 14 -3.98 -38.51 -6.81
C LEU A 14 -3.20 -37.42 -6.08
N THR A 15 -1.88 -37.43 -6.20
CA THR A 15 -1.05 -36.32 -5.72
C THR A 15 -1.28 -35.07 -6.57
N LEU A 16 -0.90 -33.91 -6.04
CA LEU A 16 -1.02 -32.64 -6.74
C LEU A 16 -0.23 -32.62 -8.07
N LEU A 17 0.94 -33.28 -8.08
CA LEU A 17 1.72 -33.49 -9.29
C LEU A 17 0.97 -34.39 -10.29
N ASP A 18 0.37 -35.49 -9.85
CA ASP A 18 -0.37 -36.39 -10.75
C ASP A 18 -1.59 -35.68 -11.35
N SER A 19 -2.28 -34.87 -10.55
CA SER A 19 -3.39 -34.01 -10.96
C SER A 19 -2.98 -32.99 -12.05
N MET A 20 -1.78 -32.40 -11.93
CA MET A 20 -1.23 -31.49 -12.94
C MET A 20 -0.79 -32.25 -14.20
N VAL A 21 -0.03 -33.35 -14.04
CA VAL A 21 0.44 -34.19 -15.15
C VAL A 21 -0.75 -34.68 -15.98
N LEU A 22 -1.85 -35.11 -15.35
CA LEU A 22 -3.06 -35.55 -16.02
C LEU A 22 -3.69 -34.46 -16.90
N ARG A 23 -3.75 -33.22 -16.41
CA ARG A 23 -4.28 -32.09 -17.18
C ARG A 23 -3.34 -31.71 -18.33
N MET A 24 -2.03 -31.76 -18.08
CA MET A 24 -1.04 -31.49 -19.12
C MET A 24 -1.06 -32.55 -20.22
N THR A 25 -1.19 -33.83 -19.88
CA THR A 25 -1.30 -34.90 -20.87
C THR A 25 -2.58 -34.80 -21.67
N TRP A 26 -3.70 -34.44 -21.05
CA TRP A 26 -4.94 -34.14 -21.78
C TRP A 26 -4.76 -33.01 -22.78
N ALA A 27 -4.18 -31.88 -22.34
CA ALA A 27 -3.95 -30.72 -23.21
C ALA A 27 -2.95 -31.00 -24.36
N CYS A 28 -2.02 -31.94 -24.17
CA CYS A 28 -1.04 -32.34 -25.18
C CYS A 28 -1.47 -33.59 -25.98
N ALA A 29 -2.64 -34.15 -25.71
CA ALA A 29 -3.06 -35.42 -26.30
C ALA A 29 -3.16 -35.29 -27.82
N THR A 30 -2.49 -36.18 -28.55
CA THR A 30 -2.59 -36.23 -30.00
C THR A 30 -3.94 -36.81 -30.41
N GLY A 31 -4.42 -36.46 -31.62
CA GLY A 31 -5.66 -37.04 -32.17
C GLY A 31 -5.64 -38.57 -32.21
N GLU A 32 -4.48 -39.18 -32.45
CA GLU A 32 -4.31 -40.64 -32.40
C GLU A 32 -4.55 -41.20 -31.00
N THR A 33 -4.04 -40.53 -29.97
CA THR A 33 -4.24 -40.97 -28.57
C THR A 33 -5.69 -40.84 -28.15
N VAL A 34 -6.35 -39.72 -28.51
CA VAL A 34 -7.78 -39.52 -28.22
C VAL A 34 -8.63 -40.55 -28.97
N ALA A 35 -8.30 -40.88 -30.23
CA ALA A 35 -8.99 -41.91 -30.99
C ALA A 35 -8.83 -43.32 -30.41
N SER A 36 -7.63 -43.64 -29.90
CA SER A 36 -7.39 -44.91 -29.22
C SER A 36 -8.23 -45.04 -27.94
N LEU A 37 -8.32 -43.96 -27.17
CA LEU A 37 -9.15 -43.92 -25.96
C LEU A 37 -10.63 -44.06 -26.32
N ALA A 38 -11.12 -43.31 -27.31
CA ALA A 38 -12.49 -43.36 -27.78
C ALA A 38 -12.91 -44.79 -28.17
N LYS A 39 -12.04 -45.49 -28.91
CA LYS A 39 -12.25 -46.89 -29.27
C LYS A 39 -12.24 -47.82 -28.05
N GLN A 40 -11.38 -47.57 -27.06
CA GLN A 40 -11.28 -48.38 -25.85
C GLN A 40 -12.55 -48.28 -24.99
N ILE A 41 -13.13 -47.08 -24.87
CA ILE A 41 -14.31 -46.83 -24.03
C ILE A 41 -15.63 -46.84 -24.82
N GLY A 42 -15.58 -47.10 -26.13
CA GLY A 42 -16.76 -47.20 -26.99
C GLY A 42 -17.52 -45.89 -27.20
N LYS A 43 -16.82 -44.75 -27.16
CA LYS A 43 -17.37 -43.41 -27.42
C LYS A 43 -16.92 -42.88 -28.78
N ASP A 44 -17.69 -41.97 -29.34
CA ASP A 44 -17.28 -41.21 -30.52
C ASP A 44 -16.17 -40.21 -30.16
N LEU A 45 -15.26 -39.93 -31.11
CA LEU A 45 -14.09 -39.08 -30.89
C LEU A 45 -14.46 -37.69 -30.35
N GLY A 46 -15.57 -37.11 -30.84
CA GLY A 46 -16.04 -35.78 -30.45
C GLY A 46 -16.64 -35.72 -29.05
N ASP A 47 -16.95 -36.87 -28.46
CA ASP A 47 -17.64 -36.98 -27.16
C ASP A 47 -16.70 -37.33 -26.01
N ILE A 48 -15.39 -37.40 -26.28
CA ILE A 48 -14.39 -37.65 -25.25
C ILE A 48 -14.19 -36.40 -24.41
N SER A 49 -14.51 -36.51 -23.12
CA SER A 49 -14.29 -35.43 -22.15
C SER A 49 -13.01 -35.63 -21.33
N PHE A 50 -12.66 -34.61 -20.55
CA PHE A 50 -11.55 -34.73 -19.61
C PHE A 50 -11.83 -35.76 -18.50
N GLU A 51 -13.09 -35.93 -18.10
CA GLU A 51 -13.49 -36.97 -17.14
C GLU A 51 -13.19 -38.37 -17.70
N ASP A 52 -13.50 -38.60 -18.98
CA ASP A 52 -13.17 -39.87 -19.64
C ASP A 52 -11.65 -40.11 -19.63
N TRP A 53 -10.87 -39.07 -19.94
CA TRP A 53 -9.41 -39.11 -19.88
C TRP A 53 -8.91 -39.44 -18.48
N ARG A 54 -9.41 -38.73 -17.46
CA ARG A 54 -9.05 -38.93 -16.05
C ARG A 54 -9.29 -40.37 -15.60
N ASP A 55 -10.42 -40.95 -15.98
CA ASP A 55 -10.87 -42.22 -15.42
C ASP A 55 -10.20 -43.43 -16.13
N HIS A 56 -9.67 -43.24 -17.33
CA HIS A 56 -9.20 -44.35 -18.19
C HIS A 56 -7.74 -44.26 -18.64
N VAL A 57 -7.09 -43.09 -18.57
CA VAL A 57 -5.70 -42.94 -19.00
C VAL A 57 -4.73 -43.24 -17.85
N SER A 58 -3.82 -44.18 -18.10
CA SER A 58 -2.68 -44.40 -17.21
C SER A 58 -1.65 -43.30 -17.41
N LEU A 59 -1.26 -42.64 -16.32
CA LEU A 59 -0.25 -41.60 -16.32
C LEU A 59 1.14 -42.18 -16.59
N ASP A 60 1.64 -42.04 -17.82
CA ASP A 60 3.06 -42.27 -18.13
C ASP A 60 3.82 -40.95 -18.14
N ARG A 61 4.64 -40.72 -17.11
CA ARG A 61 5.48 -39.52 -16.99
C ARG A 61 6.49 -39.42 -18.14
N LEU A 62 6.96 -40.54 -18.68
CA LEU A 62 7.86 -40.56 -19.84
C LEU A 62 7.12 -40.11 -21.11
N LEU A 63 5.83 -40.41 -21.23
CA LEU A 63 5.00 -39.96 -22.34
C LEU A 63 4.81 -38.44 -22.30
N LEU A 64 4.53 -37.88 -21.12
CA LEU A 64 4.44 -36.44 -20.96
C LEU A 64 5.79 -35.76 -21.30
N GLU A 65 6.92 -36.34 -20.90
CA GLU A 65 8.24 -35.82 -21.27
C GLU A 65 8.47 -35.80 -22.79
N ARG A 66 7.93 -36.79 -23.52
CA ARG A 66 7.98 -36.83 -24.98
C ARG A 66 7.03 -35.84 -25.64
N TRP A 67 5.91 -35.51 -25.00
CA TRP A 67 4.93 -34.56 -25.55
C TRP A 67 5.28 -33.11 -25.23
N LEU A 68 5.94 -32.86 -24.10
CA LEU A 68 6.47 -31.56 -23.74
C LEU A 68 7.79 -31.26 -24.48
N ILE A 69 7.91 -31.60 -25.76
CA ILE A 69 9.05 -31.22 -26.61
C ILE A 69 8.70 -29.93 -27.36
N GLY A 70 9.57 -28.92 -27.26
CA GLY A 70 9.39 -27.64 -27.95
C GLY A 70 8.91 -26.49 -27.06
N PRO A 71 8.40 -25.41 -27.67
CA PRO A 71 7.88 -24.25 -26.95
C PRO A 71 6.67 -24.61 -26.08
N LEU A 72 6.55 -24.00 -24.91
CA LEU A 72 5.47 -24.26 -23.95
C LEU A 72 5.05 -22.97 -23.27
N ILE A 73 3.75 -22.76 -23.12
CA ILE A 73 3.19 -21.77 -22.19
C ILE A 73 2.40 -22.54 -21.15
N LEU A 74 2.88 -22.55 -19.91
CA LEU A 74 2.15 -23.11 -18.78
C LEU A 74 1.48 -21.97 -18.03
N ILE A 75 0.15 -22.05 -17.91
CA ILE A 75 -0.67 -21.08 -17.18
C ILE A 75 -1.24 -21.77 -15.94
N VAL A 76 -1.01 -21.19 -14.76
CA VAL A 76 -1.55 -21.72 -13.49
C VAL A 76 -2.31 -20.63 -12.77
N ASP A 77 -3.59 -20.85 -12.56
CA ASP A 77 -4.42 -19.97 -11.74
C ASP A 77 -4.19 -20.27 -10.25
N GLU A 78 -4.18 -19.23 -9.42
CA GLU A 78 -4.03 -19.26 -7.97
C GLU A 78 -2.86 -20.11 -7.46
N LEU A 79 -1.65 -19.85 -7.97
CA LEU A 79 -0.47 -20.65 -7.64
C LEU A 79 -0.15 -20.68 -6.14
N ASN A 80 -0.54 -19.65 -5.38
CA ASN A 80 -0.42 -19.63 -3.91
C ASN A 80 -1.18 -20.76 -3.21
N MET A 81 -2.23 -21.30 -3.82
CA MET A 81 -2.96 -22.46 -3.29
C MET A 81 -2.13 -23.75 -3.40
N LEU A 82 -1.19 -23.80 -4.33
CA LEU A 82 -0.33 -24.95 -4.59
C LEU A 82 1.06 -24.80 -3.95
N LEU A 83 1.60 -23.58 -3.93
CA LEU A 83 2.91 -23.22 -3.39
C LEU A 83 2.75 -22.07 -2.39
N THR A 84 2.43 -22.44 -1.16
CA THR A 84 2.33 -21.51 -0.02
C THR A 84 3.72 -21.04 0.44
N LYS A 85 3.77 -20.03 1.31
CA LYS A 85 5.03 -19.56 1.91
C LYS A 85 5.73 -20.68 2.68
N GLU A 86 4.97 -21.48 3.42
CA GLU A 86 5.45 -22.60 4.22
C GLU A 86 6.01 -23.71 3.33
N THR A 87 5.31 -24.05 2.24
CA THR A 87 5.80 -25.05 1.30
C THR A 87 7.02 -24.56 0.52
N LEU A 88 7.06 -23.29 0.11
CA LEU A 88 8.23 -22.69 -0.55
C LEU A 88 9.47 -22.70 0.36
N ALA A 89 9.31 -22.43 1.67
CA ALA A 89 10.41 -22.43 2.63
C ALA A 89 11.02 -23.82 2.87
N THR A 90 10.24 -24.90 2.68
CA THR A 90 10.72 -26.29 2.86
C THR A 90 11.30 -26.89 1.58
N LEU A 91 11.15 -26.25 0.42
CA LEU A 91 11.62 -26.80 -0.86
C LEU A 91 13.14 -27.07 -0.90
N ASP A 92 13.93 -26.27 -0.18
CA ASP A 92 15.40 -26.37 -0.15
C ASP A 92 15.95 -27.12 1.07
N VAL A 93 15.11 -27.60 1.99
CA VAL A 93 15.54 -28.34 3.18
C VAL A 93 15.59 -29.84 2.88
N GLU A 94 16.78 -30.46 2.97
CA GLU A 94 16.91 -31.92 2.85
C GLU A 94 16.21 -32.64 4.01
N GLY A 95 15.39 -33.64 3.69
CA GLY A 95 14.64 -34.42 4.69
C GLY A 95 13.32 -33.79 5.18
N SER A 96 12.91 -32.63 4.67
CA SER A 96 11.58 -32.09 4.96
C SER A 96 10.49 -33.01 4.41
N GLU A 97 9.41 -33.19 5.17
CA GLU A 97 8.19 -33.79 4.63
C GLU A 97 7.71 -32.97 3.41
N ASP A 98 7.08 -33.65 2.45
CA ASP A 98 6.45 -33.02 1.27
C ASP A 98 4.92 -33.06 1.42
N PRO A 99 4.33 -32.28 2.36
CA PRO A 99 2.89 -32.26 2.50
C PRO A 99 2.26 -31.91 1.16
N MET A 100 1.37 -32.79 0.68
CA MET A 100 0.59 -32.63 -0.55
C MET A 100 1.40 -32.69 -1.88
N GLY A 101 2.70 -33.01 -1.87
CA GLY A 101 3.48 -33.18 -3.10
C GLY A 101 3.96 -31.86 -3.74
N ALA A 102 3.96 -30.75 -2.98
CA ALA A 102 4.38 -29.44 -3.44
C ALA A 102 5.85 -29.39 -3.90
N LYS A 103 6.74 -30.13 -3.23
CA LYS A 103 8.16 -30.23 -3.62
C LYS A 103 8.34 -31.00 -4.92
N ALA A 104 7.62 -32.10 -5.09
CA ALA A 104 7.56 -32.82 -6.36
C ALA A 104 7.02 -31.92 -7.50
N LEU A 105 5.96 -31.16 -7.23
CA LEU A 105 5.39 -30.20 -8.18
C LEU A 105 6.39 -29.10 -8.58
N ALA A 106 6.95 -28.40 -7.59
CA ALA A 106 7.89 -27.32 -7.81
C ALA A 106 9.14 -27.81 -8.56
N GLY A 107 9.63 -29.00 -8.21
CA GLY A 107 10.73 -29.68 -8.90
C GLY A 107 10.39 -30.02 -10.35
N PHE A 108 9.17 -30.48 -10.62
CA PHE A 108 8.69 -30.76 -11.97
C PHE A 108 8.56 -29.47 -12.81
N ILE A 109 7.89 -28.43 -12.30
CA ILE A 109 7.76 -27.13 -12.98
C ILE A 109 9.15 -26.57 -13.31
N ARG A 110 10.06 -26.58 -12.32
CA ARG A 110 11.43 -26.10 -12.49
C ARG A 110 12.18 -26.88 -13.58
N SER A 111 12.24 -28.21 -13.46
CA SER A 111 13.09 -29.04 -14.33
C SER A 111 12.50 -29.25 -15.73
N ARG A 112 11.19 -29.42 -15.84
CA ARG A 112 10.52 -29.83 -17.08
C ARG A 112 9.81 -28.67 -17.79
N CYS A 113 9.28 -27.68 -17.07
CA CYS A 113 8.56 -26.57 -17.70
C CYS A 113 9.46 -25.34 -17.91
N LEU A 114 10.32 -25.03 -16.93
CA LEU A 114 11.15 -23.82 -16.94
C LEU A 114 12.60 -24.07 -17.37
N GLY A 115 13.17 -25.24 -17.14
CA GLY A 115 14.55 -25.56 -17.52
C GLY A 115 14.85 -25.34 -19.02
N PRO A 116 14.05 -25.91 -19.94
CA PRO A 116 14.29 -25.79 -21.39
C PRO A 116 14.00 -24.37 -21.92
N LYS A 117 14.74 -23.92 -22.95
CA LYS A 117 14.55 -22.62 -23.63
C LYS A 117 13.16 -22.52 -24.32
N ASP A 118 12.74 -21.29 -24.65
CA ASP A 118 11.50 -20.98 -25.38
C ASP A 118 10.21 -21.41 -24.67
N ARG A 119 10.20 -21.29 -23.34
CA ARG A 119 9.04 -21.61 -22.49
C ARG A 119 8.65 -20.45 -21.61
N PHE A 120 7.36 -20.26 -21.41
CA PHE A 120 6.79 -19.27 -20.51
C PHE A 120 5.99 -19.95 -19.40
N PHE A 121 6.05 -19.37 -18.21
CA PHE A 121 5.23 -19.76 -17.08
C PHE A 121 4.52 -18.51 -16.59
N ILE A 122 3.20 -18.54 -16.68
CA ILE A 122 2.31 -17.47 -16.30
C ILE A 122 1.48 -17.99 -15.14
N PHE A 123 1.35 -17.19 -14.10
CA PHE A 123 0.50 -17.56 -12.97
C PHE A 123 -0.20 -16.35 -12.40
N SER A 124 -1.38 -16.58 -11.84
CA SER A 124 -2.04 -15.62 -10.95
C SER A 124 -1.75 -16.00 -9.50
N SER A 125 -1.78 -15.01 -8.62
CA SER A 125 -1.71 -15.24 -7.19
C SER A 125 -2.29 -14.05 -6.45
N HIS A 126 -3.05 -14.33 -5.39
CA HIS A 126 -3.55 -13.30 -4.46
C HIS A 126 -2.51 -12.88 -3.42
N VAL A 127 -1.28 -13.41 -3.47
CA VAL A 127 -0.25 -13.14 -2.47
C VAL A 127 0.92 -12.41 -3.13
N ALA A 128 1.08 -11.12 -2.81
CA ALA A 128 2.09 -10.24 -3.41
C ALA A 128 3.55 -10.76 -3.28
N THR A 129 3.83 -11.59 -2.28
CA THR A 129 5.17 -12.19 -2.06
C THR A 129 5.47 -13.38 -2.96
N VAL A 130 4.46 -14.06 -3.52
CA VAL A 130 4.65 -15.31 -4.26
C VAL A 130 5.56 -15.12 -5.47
N GLY A 131 5.39 -14.04 -6.23
CA GLY A 131 6.29 -13.73 -7.35
C GLY A 131 7.75 -13.58 -6.93
N ARG A 132 8.02 -13.00 -5.76
CA ARG A 132 9.38 -12.86 -5.21
C ARG A 132 9.92 -14.18 -4.70
N SER A 133 9.14 -14.94 -3.94
CA SER A 133 9.54 -16.25 -3.39
C SER A 133 9.84 -17.24 -4.51
N ILE A 134 9.00 -17.25 -5.54
CA ILE A 134 9.20 -18.01 -6.77
C ILE A 134 10.45 -17.54 -7.51
N GLY A 135 10.63 -16.22 -7.65
CA GLY A 135 11.84 -15.64 -8.20
C GLY A 135 13.08 -16.16 -7.46
N ASN A 136 13.12 -16.05 -6.14
CA ASN A 136 14.24 -16.53 -5.34
C ASN A 136 14.48 -18.04 -5.53
N TYR A 137 13.44 -18.85 -5.49
CA TYR A 137 13.55 -20.31 -5.61
C TYR A 137 14.03 -20.75 -7.01
N TRP A 138 13.48 -20.18 -8.08
CA TRP A 138 13.81 -20.58 -9.47
C TRP A 138 15.00 -19.83 -10.09
N VAL A 139 15.31 -18.63 -9.61
CA VAL A 139 16.42 -17.79 -10.14
C VAL A 139 17.75 -18.10 -9.47
N ASN A 140 17.76 -18.33 -8.15
CA ASN A 140 19.01 -18.65 -7.46
C ASN A 140 19.54 -20.06 -7.77
N SER A 141 18.72 -20.92 -8.39
CA SER A 141 19.06 -22.31 -8.72
C SER A 141 19.51 -22.54 -10.18
N ARG A 142 20.23 -21.57 -10.79
CA ARG A 142 20.88 -21.61 -12.13
C ARG A 142 20.02 -21.25 -13.36
N SER A 143 18.74 -20.94 -13.21
CA SER A 143 17.93 -20.43 -14.33
C SER A 143 17.92 -18.90 -14.29
N ALA A 144 18.60 -18.23 -15.22
CA ALA A 144 18.68 -16.77 -15.29
C ALA A 144 17.36 -16.10 -15.74
N ARG A 145 16.21 -16.68 -15.40
CA ARG A 145 14.88 -16.27 -15.87
C ARG A 145 14.32 -15.19 -14.97
N LYS A 146 13.92 -14.05 -15.54
CA LYS A 146 13.29 -12.97 -14.77
C LYS A 146 11.81 -13.30 -14.55
N VAL A 147 11.33 -13.12 -13.32
CA VAL A 147 9.90 -13.10 -13.00
C VAL A 147 9.42 -11.66 -13.20
N TYR A 148 8.36 -11.48 -13.98
CA TYR A 148 7.75 -10.18 -14.21
C TYR A 148 6.39 -10.16 -13.51
N LYS A 149 6.14 -9.14 -12.68
CA LYS A 149 4.81 -8.84 -12.17
C LYS A 149 4.12 -7.98 -13.21
N VAL A 150 2.99 -8.42 -13.74
CA VAL A 150 2.20 -7.64 -14.70
C VAL A 150 1.42 -6.59 -13.91
N GLN A 151 1.52 -5.33 -14.32
CA GLN A 151 0.76 -4.24 -13.73
C GLN A 151 -0.75 -4.49 -13.92
N LEU A 152 -1.52 -4.26 -12.86
CA LEU A 152 -2.97 -4.30 -12.94
C LEU A 152 -3.52 -3.07 -13.68
N PRO A 153 -4.63 -3.20 -14.43
CA PRO A 153 -5.31 -2.05 -15.02
C PRO A 153 -5.60 -1.01 -13.94
N ARG A 154 -5.31 0.26 -14.24
CA ARG A 154 -5.55 1.40 -13.36
C ARG A 154 -6.42 2.42 -14.06
N ILE A 155 -7.30 3.07 -13.30
CA ILE A 155 -8.13 4.16 -13.82
C ILE A 155 -7.26 5.42 -13.91
N GLU A 156 -7.11 5.96 -15.12
CA GLU A 156 -6.32 7.15 -15.48
C GLU A 156 -7.20 8.34 -15.80
N THR A 157 -8.48 8.13 -16.08
CA THR A 157 -9.42 9.21 -16.41
C THR A 157 -10.82 8.98 -15.84
N LEU A 158 -11.60 10.05 -15.67
CA LEU A 158 -13.02 9.93 -15.35
C LEU A 158 -13.82 9.16 -16.42
N ALA A 159 -13.41 9.23 -17.69
CA ALA A 159 -14.08 8.54 -18.77
C ALA A 159 -13.99 7.00 -18.61
N GLU A 160 -12.87 6.51 -18.12
CA GLU A 160 -12.70 5.09 -17.78
C GLU A 160 -13.56 4.70 -16.57
N ALA A 161 -13.61 5.55 -15.54
CA ALA A 161 -14.46 5.34 -14.37
C ALA A 161 -15.96 5.33 -14.72
N ALA A 162 -16.38 6.17 -15.68
CA ALA A 162 -17.77 6.26 -16.13
C ALA A 162 -18.30 4.95 -16.75
N ALA A 163 -17.41 4.07 -17.23
CA ALA A 163 -17.79 2.73 -17.68
C ALA A 163 -18.19 1.80 -16.53
N ILE A 164 -17.76 2.09 -15.30
CA ILE A 164 -18.11 1.36 -14.08
C ILE A 164 -19.30 2.04 -13.39
N SER A 165 -19.20 3.35 -13.16
CA SER A 165 -20.24 4.15 -12.54
C SER A 165 -20.21 5.58 -13.10
N PRO A 166 -21.31 6.09 -13.66
CA PRO A 166 -21.39 7.46 -14.16
C PRO A 166 -21.32 8.51 -13.04
N SER A 167 -21.54 8.10 -11.78
CA SER A 167 -21.46 8.97 -10.61
C SER A 167 -20.06 9.03 -10.00
N ALA A 168 -19.14 8.16 -10.41
CA ALA A 168 -17.81 8.07 -9.83
C ALA A 168 -17.03 9.39 -10.02
N ASP A 169 -16.50 9.93 -8.93
CA ASP A 169 -15.63 11.11 -8.98
C ASP A 169 -14.17 10.79 -8.63
N HIS A 170 -13.26 11.74 -8.87
CA HIS A 170 -11.83 11.52 -8.65
C HIS A 170 -11.45 11.12 -7.22
N GLY A 171 -12.19 11.61 -6.22
CA GLY A 171 -11.94 11.28 -4.82
C GLY A 171 -12.27 9.82 -4.52
N GLU A 172 -13.37 9.31 -5.07
CA GLU A 172 -13.77 7.91 -4.96
C GLU A 172 -12.84 6.97 -5.74
N ILE A 173 -12.38 7.43 -6.91
CA ILE A 173 -11.36 6.70 -7.67
C ILE A 173 -10.05 6.63 -6.88
N CYS A 174 -9.61 7.74 -6.26
CA CYS A 174 -8.44 7.75 -5.38
C CYS A 174 -8.64 6.84 -4.16
N TRP A 175 -9.79 6.93 -3.49
CA TRP A 175 -10.07 6.15 -2.29
C TRP A 175 -10.03 4.65 -2.56
N THR A 176 -10.53 4.21 -3.71
CA THR A 176 -10.46 2.81 -4.20
C THR A 176 -9.12 2.45 -4.84
N GLY A 177 -8.09 3.29 -4.69
CA GLY A 177 -6.74 3.02 -5.16
C GLY A 177 -6.55 3.18 -6.67
N ARG A 178 -7.57 3.61 -7.41
CA ARG A 178 -7.67 3.57 -8.88
C ARG A 178 -7.82 2.15 -9.43
N ALA A 179 -8.20 1.20 -8.59
CA ALA A 179 -8.46 -0.18 -8.99
C ALA A 179 -9.89 -0.30 -9.54
N PRO A 180 -10.07 -0.73 -10.81
CA PRO A 180 -11.40 -0.94 -11.40
C PRO A 180 -12.29 -1.88 -10.58
N ALA A 181 -11.70 -2.94 -10.01
CA ALA A 181 -12.43 -3.90 -9.20
C ALA A 181 -12.98 -3.27 -7.91
N LEU A 182 -12.19 -2.46 -7.20
CA LEU A 182 -12.64 -1.82 -5.97
C LEU A 182 -13.65 -0.71 -6.24
N LEU A 183 -13.50 0.05 -7.33
CA LEU A 183 -14.51 1.02 -7.75
C LEU A 183 -15.83 0.32 -8.14
N PHE A 184 -15.76 -0.83 -8.81
CA PHE A 184 -16.95 -1.63 -9.09
C PHE A 184 -17.62 -2.09 -7.81
N GLN A 185 -16.86 -2.58 -6.81
CA GLN A 185 -17.42 -2.97 -5.52
C GLN A 185 -18.10 -1.80 -4.80
N LEU A 186 -17.50 -0.60 -4.85
CA LEU A 186 -18.09 0.60 -4.27
C LEU A 186 -19.49 0.89 -4.82
N TYR A 187 -19.77 0.52 -6.06
CA TYR A 187 -21.04 0.76 -6.76
C TYR A 187 -21.81 -0.54 -7.05
N LEU A 188 -21.50 -1.64 -6.35
CA LEU A 188 -22.03 -2.98 -6.63
C LEU A 188 -23.56 -3.01 -6.58
N GLN A 189 -24.15 -2.40 -5.55
CA GLN A 189 -25.61 -2.38 -5.37
C GLN A 189 -26.31 -1.41 -6.33
N SER A 190 -25.62 -0.36 -6.76
CA SER A 190 -26.21 0.70 -7.57
C SER A 190 -25.12 1.51 -8.27
N ALA A 191 -25.29 1.74 -9.57
CA ALA A 191 -24.39 2.60 -10.35
C ALA A 191 -24.41 4.08 -9.93
N THR A 192 -25.24 4.49 -8.97
CA THR A 192 -25.31 5.88 -8.50
C THR A 192 -25.24 6.02 -6.98
N SER A 193 -25.20 4.92 -6.24
CA SER A 193 -25.08 4.94 -4.79
C SER A 193 -23.87 4.14 -4.38
N ARG A 194 -22.94 4.80 -3.72
CA ARG A 194 -21.75 4.15 -3.18
C ARG A 194 -22.05 3.44 -1.87
N ASP A 195 -21.38 2.32 -1.63
CA ASP A 195 -21.37 1.59 -0.37
C ASP A 195 -19.92 1.23 0.02
N GLU A 196 -19.41 1.89 1.07
CA GLU A 196 -18.04 1.67 1.55
C GLU A 196 -17.88 0.28 2.18
N ASP A 197 -18.94 -0.26 2.79
CA ASP A 197 -18.91 -1.56 3.47
C ASP A 197 -18.74 -2.69 2.44
N ASP A 198 -19.30 -2.55 1.24
CA ASP A 198 -19.11 -3.51 0.15
C ASP A 198 -17.64 -3.60 -0.28
N VAL A 199 -16.89 -2.50 -0.29
CA VAL A 199 -15.45 -2.51 -0.60
C VAL A 199 -14.65 -3.15 0.52
N LEU A 200 -14.97 -2.79 1.76
CA LEU A 200 -14.26 -3.25 2.96
C LEU A 200 -14.58 -4.71 3.30
N ALA A 201 -15.72 -5.26 2.86
CA ALA A 201 -16.05 -6.68 3.01
C ALA A 201 -15.04 -7.62 2.30
N TYR A 202 -14.34 -7.12 1.28
CA TYR A 202 -13.28 -7.85 0.57
C TYR A 202 -11.88 -7.64 1.17
N PHE A 203 -11.74 -6.77 2.19
CA PHE A 203 -10.48 -6.61 2.89
C PHE A 203 -10.12 -7.91 3.60
N SER A 204 -8.98 -8.49 3.21
CA SER A 204 -8.45 -9.70 3.85
C SER A 204 -7.85 -9.33 5.20
N VAL A 205 -8.62 -9.54 6.27
CA VAL A 205 -8.15 -9.37 7.65
C VAL A 205 -6.98 -10.31 7.92
N SER A 206 -6.03 -9.87 8.77
CA SER A 206 -4.93 -10.73 9.19
C SER A 206 -5.45 -11.98 9.91
N THR A 207 -5.12 -13.17 9.41
CA THR A 207 -5.34 -14.43 10.15
C THR A 207 -4.19 -14.73 11.12
N SER A 208 -3.10 -13.97 11.01
CA SER A 208 -1.91 -14.06 11.86
C SER A 208 -1.93 -12.99 12.95
N ILE A 209 -1.08 -13.17 13.97
CA ILE A 209 -0.90 -12.18 15.04
C ILE A 209 -0.49 -10.83 14.42
N VAL A 210 -1.27 -9.80 14.73
CA VAL A 210 -1.00 -8.42 14.32
C VAL A 210 -0.13 -7.75 15.38
N ASP A 211 1.16 -7.61 15.14
CA ASP A 211 2.17 -7.13 16.10
C ASP A 211 2.97 -5.90 15.58
N ALA A 212 4.03 -5.51 16.28
CA ALA A 212 4.89 -4.39 15.84
C ALA A 212 5.54 -4.63 14.47
N SER A 213 5.88 -5.90 14.14
CA SER A 213 6.44 -6.26 12.83
C SER A 213 5.41 -6.02 11.72
N THR A 214 4.15 -6.37 11.98
CA THR A 214 3.02 -6.12 11.07
C THR A 214 2.78 -4.62 10.91
N ALA A 215 2.76 -3.85 12.01
CA ALA A 215 2.57 -2.40 11.97
C ALA A 215 3.66 -1.70 11.15
N LYS A 216 4.92 -2.06 11.41
CA LYS A 216 6.08 -1.62 10.65
C LYS A 216 5.97 -1.95 9.17
N ALA A 217 5.48 -3.13 8.85
CA ALA A 217 5.30 -3.55 7.47
C ALA A 217 4.24 -2.74 6.74
N VAL A 218 3.07 -2.50 7.35
CA VAL A 218 2.00 -1.66 6.77
C VAL A 218 2.52 -0.25 6.50
N ILE A 219 3.10 0.41 7.51
CA ILE A 219 3.58 1.79 7.40
C ILE A 219 4.68 1.90 6.35
N ARG A 220 5.71 1.05 6.42
CA ARG A 220 6.86 1.18 5.52
C ARG A 220 6.56 0.75 4.09
N SER A 221 5.70 -0.26 3.89
CA SER A 221 5.25 -0.59 2.53
C SER A 221 4.39 0.53 1.93
N ALA A 222 3.62 1.27 2.74
CA ALA A 222 2.92 2.46 2.25
C ALA A 222 3.88 3.58 1.82
N ILE A 223 4.99 3.75 2.55
CA ILE A 223 5.98 4.80 2.29
C ILE A 223 6.89 4.47 1.09
N VAL A 224 7.39 3.24 0.97
CA VAL A 224 8.42 2.89 -0.04
C VAL A 224 8.05 1.77 -1.02
N GLY A 225 6.89 1.13 -0.86
CA GLY A 225 6.51 -0.06 -1.62
C GLY A 225 7.34 -1.30 -1.26
N ASP A 226 7.43 -2.27 -2.17
CA ASP A 226 8.19 -3.52 -2.00
C ASP A 226 9.62 -3.49 -2.57
N LEU A 227 9.93 -2.49 -3.42
CA LEU A 227 11.19 -2.38 -4.17
C LEU A 227 12.38 -1.79 -3.41
N LYS A 228 12.11 -1.02 -2.36
CA LYS A 228 13.13 -0.23 -1.64
C LYS A 228 13.26 -0.62 -0.17
N ALA A 229 13.05 -1.90 0.15
CA ALA A 229 13.45 -2.40 1.47
C ALA A 229 14.98 -2.23 1.60
N PRO A 230 15.49 -1.56 2.65
CA PRO A 230 16.92 -1.26 2.81
C PRO A 230 17.81 -2.53 2.90
N SER A 231 17.20 -3.70 3.08
CA SER A 231 17.89 -4.98 3.06
C SER A 231 17.17 -6.03 2.21
N PRO A 232 17.89 -6.77 1.35
CA PRO A 232 17.34 -7.94 0.63
C PRO A 232 16.81 -9.04 1.56
N LYS A 233 17.16 -9.00 2.86
CA LYS A 233 16.98 -10.11 3.81
C LYS A 233 15.66 -10.12 4.59
N ALA A 234 14.82 -9.08 4.52
CA ALA A 234 13.49 -9.07 5.13
C ALA A 234 12.58 -8.01 4.48
N PRO A 235 11.87 -8.33 3.38
CA PRO A 235 10.92 -7.39 2.80
C PRO A 235 9.72 -7.20 3.73
N TYR A 236 9.32 -5.94 3.94
CA TYR A 236 8.14 -5.57 4.73
C TYR A 236 6.90 -6.42 4.39
N ILE A 237 6.72 -6.74 3.11
CA ILE A 237 5.57 -7.51 2.61
C ILE A 237 5.44 -8.90 3.26
N GLU A 238 6.54 -9.55 3.67
CA GLU A 238 6.46 -10.87 4.31
C GLU A 238 5.84 -10.83 5.70
N SER A 239 5.98 -9.71 6.41
CA SER A 239 5.39 -9.46 7.74
C SER A 239 3.94 -9.01 7.66
N LEU A 240 3.41 -8.74 6.47
CA LEU A 240 1.98 -8.41 6.30
C LEU A 240 1.07 -9.63 6.45
N GLY A 241 1.60 -10.85 6.40
CA GLY A 241 0.79 -12.06 6.45
C GLY A 241 -0.27 -12.08 5.34
N THR A 242 -1.53 -12.33 5.71
CA THR A 242 -2.66 -12.33 4.75
C THR A 242 -3.02 -10.93 4.26
N MET A 243 -2.64 -9.86 4.97
CA MET A 243 -2.89 -8.48 4.51
C MET A 243 -2.10 -8.14 3.22
N ALA A 244 -1.08 -8.93 2.87
CA ALA A 244 -0.37 -8.80 1.60
C ALA A 244 -1.29 -9.01 0.38
N ALA A 245 -2.46 -9.63 0.55
CA ALA A 245 -3.47 -9.79 -0.50
C ALA A 245 -4.24 -8.50 -0.80
N ASN A 246 -4.18 -7.51 0.10
CA ASN A 246 -4.85 -6.21 -0.07
C ASN A 246 -3.99 -5.19 -0.84
N LEU A 247 -2.84 -5.62 -1.37
CA LEU A 247 -1.92 -4.79 -2.14
C LEU A 247 -2.15 -4.93 -3.64
N ASP A 248 -2.13 -3.80 -4.33
CA ASP A 248 -2.09 -3.75 -5.80
C ASP A 248 -0.65 -3.70 -6.30
N VAL A 249 -0.45 -4.01 -7.59
CA VAL A 249 0.86 -3.90 -8.26
C VAL A 249 0.81 -2.84 -9.34
N TYR A 250 1.42 -1.68 -9.07
CA TYR A 250 1.55 -0.56 -10.01
C TYR A 250 3.01 -0.38 -10.43
N GLY A 251 3.25 -0.43 -11.75
CA GLY A 251 4.58 -0.40 -12.33
C GLY A 251 5.45 -1.52 -11.76
N ASN A 252 6.51 -1.13 -11.06
CA ASN A 252 7.43 -2.09 -10.45
C ASN A 252 7.12 -2.41 -8.98
N GLY A 253 6.16 -1.71 -8.35
CA GLY A 253 5.99 -1.73 -6.90
C GLY A 253 4.61 -2.18 -6.43
N CYS A 254 4.54 -2.68 -5.19
CA CYS A 254 3.26 -2.89 -4.49
C CYS A 254 2.75 -1.60 -3.85
N VAL A 255 1.46 -1.32 -4.00
CA VAL A 255 0.78 -0.14 -3.44
C VAL A 255 -0.41 -0.56 -2.59
N TRP A 256 -0.73 0.26 -1.60
CA TRP A 256 -1.97 0.15 -0.85
C TRP A 256 -3.04 1.05 -1.46
N PRO A 257 -4.19 0.52 -1.88
CA PRO A 257 -5.40 1.32 -2.05
C PRO A 257 -5.71 2.08 -0.76
N PRO A 258 -6.04 3.39 -0.78
CA PRO A 258 -6.29 4.16 0.43
C PRO A 258 -7.36 3.59 1.35
N CYS A 259 -8.44 3.01 0.80
CA CYS A 259 -9.46 2.30 1.57
C CYS A 259 -8.88 1.14 2.40
N TYR A 260 -7.96 0.38 1.81
CA TYR A 260 -7.32 -0.77 2.46
C TYR A 260 -6.16 -0.37 3.36
N LEU A 261 -5.42 0.69 3.04
CA LEU A 261 -4.44 1.27 3.96
C LEU A 261 -5.11 1.77 5.24
N GLY A 262 -6.22 2.50 5.09
CA GLY A 262 -7.06 2.95 6.20
C GLY A 262 -7.51 1.79 7.07
N GLN A 263 -8.13 0.77 6.46
CA GLN A 263 -8.60 -0.41 7.18
C GLN A 263 -7.45 -1.17 7.89
N ALA A 264 -6.31 -1.34 7.23
CA ALA A 264 -5.13 -1.97 7.85
C ALA A 264 -4.66 -1.17 9.08
N CYS A 265 -4.61 0.16 8.99
CA CYS A 265 -4.27 1.02 10.12
C CYS A 265 -5.29 0.95 11.26
N THR A 266 -6.59 0.83 10.95
CA THR A 266 -7.64 0.59 11.95
C THR A 266 -7.43 -0.74 12.67
N ASP A 267 -7.19 -1.82 11.93
CA ASP A 267 -6.92 -3.15 12.50
C ASP A 267 -5.70 -3.12 13.43
N LEU A 268 -4.60 -2.48 13.00
CA LEU A 268 -3.40 -2.30 13.82
C LEU A 268 -3.71 -1.59 15.15
N GLY A 269 -4.57 -0.57 15.12
CA GLY A 269 -4.91 0.20 16.30
C GLY A 269 -5.75 -0.56 17.33
N THR A 270 -6.44 -1.62 16.91
CA THR A 270 -7.19 -2.50 17.81
C THR A 270 -6.33 -3.62 18.43
N SER A 271 -5.12 -3.84 17.93
CA SER A 271 -4.27 -4.94 18.40
C SER A 271 -3.65 -4.68 19.77
N ILE A 272 -3.83 -5.63 20.69
CA ILE A 272 -3.19 -5.60 22.01
C ILE A 272 -1.66 -5.68 21.88
N TYR A 273 -1.15 -6.43 20.91
CA TYR A 273 0.30 -6.65 20.74
C TYR A 273 0.99 -5.41 20.21
N VAL A 274 0.34 -4.68 19.29
CA VAL A 274 0.82 -3.37 18.83
C VAL A 274 0.86 -2.40 19.99
N LYS A 275 -0.20 -2.36 20.81
CA LYS A 275 -0.26 -1.52 22.02
C LYS A 275 0.84 -1.84 23.04
N GLU A 276 1.13 -3.12 23.26
CA GLU A 276 2.18 -3.55 24.21
C GLU A 276 3.59 -3.25 23.71
N GLN A 277 3.84 -3.36 22.40
CA GLN A 277 5.19 -3.26 21.82
C GLN A 277 5.55 -1.86 21.32
N LEU A 278 4.58 -1.10 20.80
CA LEU A 278 4.75 0.25 20.26
C LEU A 278 4.03 1.32 21.12
N GLY A 279 3.42 0.91 22.23
CA GLY A 279 2.77 1.82 23.16
C GLY A 279 1.33 2.17 22.78
N TYR A 280 0.61 2.65 23.78
CA TYR A 280 -0.83 2.92 23.67
C TYR A 280 -1.16 4.05 22.71
N HIS A 281 -0.36 5.12 22.66
CA HIS A 281 -0.63 6.27 21.80
C HIS A 281 -0.46 5.93 20.32
N PHE A 282 0.61 5.21 19.98
CA PHE A 282 0.79 4.67 18.64
C PHE A 282 -0.45 3.85 18.20
N ALA A 283 -0.88 2.88 19.02
CA ALA A 283 -2.01 2.03 18.69
C ALA A 283 -3.34 2.80 18.65
N ALA A 284 -3.59 3.71 19.57
CA ALA A 284 -4.84 4.48 19.60
C ALA A 284 -5.00 5.37 18.36
N ASP A 285 -3.89 5.91 17.83
CA ASP A 285 -3.93 6.98 16.85
C ASP A 285 -3.50 6.55 15.43
N ILE A 286 -2.92 5.36 15.24
CA ILE A 286 -2.65 4.83 13.89
C ILE A 286 -3.92 4.72 13.04
N GLY A 287 -5.07 4.44 13.65
CA GLY A 287 -6.37 4.43 12.96
C GLY A 287 -6.81 5.79 12.40
N GLN A 288 -6.20 6.90 12.82
CA GLN A 288 -6.49 8.22 12.24
C GLN A 288 -6.10 8.31 10.76
N VAL A 289 -5.20 7.43 10.28
CA VAL A 289 -4.92 7.28 8.84
C VAL A 289 -6.20 6.99 8.07
N ASP A 290 -7.06 6.08 8.56
CA ASP A 290 -8.36 5.78 7.93
C ASP A 290 -9.26 7.02 7.88
N ARG A 291 -9.39 7.71 9.02
CA ARG A 291 -10.20 8.93 9.13
C ARG A 291 -9.75 10.01 8.15
N PHE A 292 -8.44 10.17 7.95
CA PHE A 292 -7.91 11.12 6.98
C PHE A 292 -8.10 10.67 5.54
N LEU A 293 -7.89 9.39 5.22
CA LEU A 293 -8.06 8.88 3.86
C LEU A 293 -9.54 8.84 3.44
N ARG A 294 -10.49 8.65 4.36
CA ARG A 294 -11.93 8.81 4.09
C ARG A 294 -12.30 10.23 3.67
N GLN A 295 -11.47 11.24 3.94
CA GLN A 295 -11.71 12.59 3.43
C GLN A 295 -11.65 12.68 1.90
N LEU A 296 -11.08 11.68 1.22
CA LEU A 296 -11.19 11.54 -0.24
C LEU A 296 -12.64 11.43 -0.72
N LEU A 297 -13.53 10.93 0.12
CA LEU A 297 -14.96 10.75 -0.16
C LEU A 297 -15.81 12.00 0.14
N GLU A 298 -15.21 13.03 0.73
CA GLU A 298 -15.87 14.30 1.01
C GLU A 298 -16.24 15.04 -0.29
N PRO A 299 -17.22 15.97 -0.26
CA PRO A 299 -17.62 16.72 -1.44
C PRO A 299 -16.43 17.41 -2.13
N ARG A 300 -16.45 17.40 -3.46
CA ARG A 300 -15.45 18.06 -4.29
C ARG A 300 -15.40 19.57 -4.00
N GLY A 301 -14.18 20.12 -3.98
CA GLY A 301 -13.94 21.54 -3.71
C GLY A 301 -14.02 21.93 -2.23
N SER A 302 -14.18 20.96 -1.32
CA SER A 302 -14.12 21.19 0.13
C SER A 302 -12.71 21.51 0.63
N GLY A 303 -11.66 21.21 -0.14
CA GLY A 303 -10.27 21.27 0.33
C GLY A 303 -9.86 20.03 1.15
N LYS A 304 -10.82 19.20 1.56
CA LYS A 304 -10.61 18.11 2.51
C LYS A 304 -9.96 16.88 1.89
N ARG A 305 -10.13 16.66 0.58
CA ARG A 305 -9.56 15.47 -0.09
C ARG A 305 -8.04 15.53 -0.02
N TRP A 306 -7.46 16.67 -0.39
CA TRP A 306 -6.01 16.85 -0.33
C TRP A 306 -5.48 17.01 1.10
N GLU A 307 -6.21 17.73 1.97
CA GLU A 307 -5.87 17.81 3.40
C GLU A 307 -5.77 16.42 4.04
N GLY A 308 -6.71 15.52 3.75
CA GLY A 308 -6.71 14.15 4.24
C GLY A 308 -5.50 13.35 3.77
N VAL A 309 -5.19 13.38 2.47
CA VAL A 309 -4.00 12.67 1.94
C VAL A 309 -2.72 13.19 2.58
N ALA A 310 -2.58 14.51 2.71
CA ALA A 310 -1.38 15.11 3.29
C ALA A 310 -1.25 14.83 4.79
N ALA A 311 -2.35 14.89 5.56
CA ALA A 311 -2.36 14.54 6.97
C ALA A 311 -2.04 13.05 7.20
N ALA A 312 -2.59 12.15 6.37
CA ALA A 312 -2.27 10.72 6.40
C ALA A 312 -0.77 10.48 6.11
N ALA A 313 -0.22 11.15 5.09
CA ALA A 313 1.20 11.08 4.77
C ALA A 313 2.09 11.53 5.92
N VAL A 314 1.80 12.69 6.52
CA VAL A 314 2.54 13.19 7.69
C VAL A 314 2.45 12.19 8.85
N LEU A 315 1.24 11.70 9.16
CA LEU A 315 1.06 10.72 10.23
C LEU A 315 1.88 9.45 10.01
N LEU A 316 1.89 8.89 8.79
CA LEU A 316 2.69 7.72 8.46
C LEU A 316 4.20 7.96 8.71
N ARG A 317 4.69 9.16 8.43
CA ARG A 317 6.10 9.55 8.70
C ARG A 317 6.39 9.66 10.19
N LEU A 318 5.48 10.24 10.97
CA LEU A 318 5.60 10.30 12.43
C LEU A 318 5.59 8.90 13.05
N LEU A 319 4.71 8.02 12.58
CA LEU A 319 4.62 6.63 13.05
C LEU A 319 5.85 5.79 12.66
N ASP A 320 6.38 5.96 11.45
CA ASP A 320 7.64 5.31 11.04
C ASP A 320 8.84 5.77 11.88
N SER A 321 8.91 7.07 12.16
CA SER A 321 9.88 7.67 13.08
C SER A 321 9.75 7.11 14.50
N HIS A 322 8.51 6.95 15.01
CA HIS A 322 8.26 6.32 16.31
C HIS A 322 8.77 4.88 16.35
N ILE A 323 8.51 4.07 15.31
CA ILE A 323 8.99 2.69 15.24
C ILE A 323 10.52 2.66 15.36
N THR A 324 11.22 3.54 14.64
CA THR A 324 12.68 3.66 14.72
C THR A 324 13.16 4.07 16.11
N ALA A 325 12.44 4.97 16.79
CA ALA A 325 12.76 5.33 18.17
C ALA A 325 12.60 4.16 19.16
N MET A 326 11.64 3.27 18.93
CA MET A 326 11.37 2.13 19.81
C MET A 326 12.29 0.93 19.54
N ASP A 327 12.57 0.60 18.28
CA ASP A 327 13.27 -0.62 17.90
C ASP A 327 14.70 -0.40 17.33
N GLY A 328 15.11 0.86 17.15
CA GLY A 328 16.43 1.24 16.61
C GLY A 328 16.63 0.88 15.13
N SER A 329 15.58 0.51 14.41
CA SER A 329 15.70 0.11 13.01
C SER A 329 15.78 1.29 12.07
N GLU A 330 16.48 1.13 10.96
CA GLU A 330 16.57 2.16 9.91
C GLU A 330 15.17 2.49 9.35
N SER A 331 14.85 3.79 9.29
CA SER A 331 13.55 4.30 8.83
C SER A 331 13.65 4.82 7.40
N PRO A 332 12.68 4.52 6.51
CA PRO A 332 12.54 5.23 5.25
C PRO A 332 12.42 6.75 5.37
N THR A 333 11.90 7.24 6.49
CA THR A 333 11.78 8.66 6.81
C THR A 333 13.13 9.27 7.18
N SER A 334 13.99 8.56 7.91
CA SER A 334 15.37 9.02 8.18
C SER A 334 16.27 9.03 6.94
N LEU A 335 15.87 8.33 5.88
CA LEU A 335 16.55 8.30 4.58
C LEU A 335 16.09 9.41 3.62
N LEU A 336 15.14 10.26 4.02
CA LEU A 336 14.77 11.43 3.24
C LEU A 336 15.96 12.40 3.17
N THR A 337 16.11 13.06 2.03
CA THR A 337 17.16 14.07 1.81
C THR A 337 16.59 15.25 1.02
N GLY A 338 17.18 16.43 1.22
CA GLY A 338 16.74 17.66 0.57
C GLY A 338 15.31 18.08 0.99
N MET A 339 14.59 18.73 0.08
CA MET A 339 13.27 19.31 0.37
C MET A 339 12.29 18.33 1.03
N PRO A 340 12.13 17.05 0.62
CA PRO A 340 11.26 16.11 1.33
C PRO A 340 11.56 15.93 2.82
N ALA A 341 12.83 15.99 3.23
CA ALA A 341 13.21 15.94 4.64
C ALA A 341 12.86 17.26 5.35
N ASP A 342 13.06 18.39 4.67
CA ASP A 342 12.74 19.73 5.16
C ASP A 342 11.23 20.00 5.30
N LEU A 343 10.35 19.05 4.96
CA LEU A 343 8.90 19.13 5.21
C LEU A 343 8.49 18.54 6.56
N LEU A 344 9.43 18.01 7.33
CA LEU A 344 9.21 17.41 8.65
C LEU A 344 10.12 18.05 9.69
N PRO A 345 9.72 18.01 10.97
CA PRO A 345 10.60 18.39 12.05
C PRO A 345 11.90 17.56 12.05
N PRO A 346 13.09 18.16 12.25
CA PRO A 346 14.36 17.44 12.22
C PRO A 346 14.45 16.21 13.13
N PRO A 347 13.84 16.17 14.33
CA PRO A 347 13.81 14.95 15.16
C PRO A 347 13.16 13.76 14.45
N VAL A 348 12.14 13.99 13.62
CA VAL A 348 11.39 12.94 12.89
C VAL A 348 12.25 12.30 11.80
N THR A 349 13.08 13.08 11.12
CA THR A 349 13.98 12.60 10.06
C THR A 349 15.34 12.14 10.61
N SER A 350 15.53 12.13 11.93
CA SER A 350 16.78 11.71 12.52
C SER A 350 16.96 10.19 12.44
N ASN A 351 18.21 9.72 12.40
CA ASN A 351 18.52 8.27 12.42
C ASN A 351 18.08 7.57 13.71
N ARG A 352 17.79 8.32 14.78
CA ARG A 352 17.27 7.79 16.04
C ARG A 352 15.75 7.74 16.06
N GLY A 353 15.09 8.38 15.09
CA GLY A 353 13.65 8.61 15.13
C GLY A 353 13.25 9.53 16.28
N CYS A 354 11.94 9.74 16.36
CA CYS A 354 11.27 10.53 17.38
C CYS A 354 9.97 9.82 17.77
N PRO A 355 9.77 9.52 19.07
CA PRO A 355 8.52 9.02 19.58
C PRO A 355 7.31 9.88 19.16
N PHE A 356 6.24 9.22 18.74
CA PHE A 356 4.93 9.82 18.52
C PHE A 356 4.10 9.82 19.82
N GLY A 357 3.71 11.00 20.28
CA GLY A 357 2.95 11.23 21.50
C GLY A 357 1.42 11.20 21.31
N GLY A 358 0.96 11.17 20.06
CA GLY A 358 -0.46 10.96 19.71
C GLY A 358 -1.05 12.01 18.79
N PHE A 359 -2.29 11.77 18.39
CA PHE A 359 -3.14 12.69 17.66
C PHE A 359 -3.95 13.55 18.63
N VAL A 360 -3.94 14.87 18.41
CA VAL A 360 -4.57 15.85 19.28
C VAL A 360 -5.54 16.70 18.46
N GLU A 361 -6.83 16.56 18.71
CA GLU A 361 -7.85 17.42 18.11
C GLU A 361 -8.14 18.60 19.06
N SER A 362 -7.98 19.84 18.58
CA SER A 362 -8.19 21.01 19.44
C SER A 362 -9.67 21.23 19.76
N PRO A 363 -10.01 21.79 20.94
CA PRO A 363 -11.38 22.20 21.22
C PRO A 363 -11.78 23.42 20.37
N ASP A 364 -13.09 23.54 20.09
CA ASP A 364 -13.68 24.63 19.31
C ASP A 364 -13.50 26.03 19.93
N SER A 365 -13.17 26.06 21.23
CA SER A 365 -12.97 27.30 21.99
C SER A 365 -11.66 28.01 21.66
N LYS A 366 -10.69 27.32 21.03
CA LYS A 366 -9.38 27.89 20.70
C LYS A 366 -9.47 28.59 19.36
N ARG A 367 -9.19 29.90 19.36
CA ARG A 367 -9.43 30.78 18.20
C ARG A 367 -8.17 31.23 17.48
N ASP A 368 -7.03 31.16 18.16
CA ASP A 368 -5.73 31.62 17.68
C ASP A 368 -4.60 30.73 18.20
N LEU A 369 -3.44 30.79 17.55
CA LEU A 369 -2.28 29.96 17.84
C LEU A 369 -1.75 30.14 19.28
N PRO A 370 -1.70 31.35 19.88
CA PRO A 370 -1.40 31.49 21.31
C PRO A 370 -2.31 30.65 22.21
N GLN A 371 -3.64 30.72 22.03
CA GLN A 371 -4.58 29.92 22.82
C GLN A 371 -4.43 28.41 22.59
N LEU A 372 -4.08 28.01 21.36
CA LEU A 372 -3.82 26.62 21.02
C LEU A 372 -2.57 26.11 21.74
N ILE A 373 -1.49 26.90 21.75
CA ILE A 373 -0.24 26.57 22.46
C ILE A 373 -0.47 26.51 23.96
N GLU A 374 -1.13 27.50 24.54
CA GLU A 374 -1.46 27.52 25.98
C GLU A 374 -2.25 26.27 26.38
N TRP A 375 -3.28 25.94 25.60
CA TRP A 375 -4.07 24.73 25.81
C TRP A 375 -3.25 23.46 25.66
N PHE A 376 -2.42 23.40 24.62
CA PHE A 376 -1.58 22.25 24.38
C PHE A 376 -0.63 22.04 25.57
N ASN A 377 0.07 23.08 26.02
CA ASN A 377 0.98 22.99 27.17
C ASN A 377 0.27 22.64 28.49
N GLY A 378 -1.00 23.04 28.67
CA GLY A 378 -1.79 22.74 29.85
C GLY A 378 -2.39 21.33 29.85
N ASP A 379 -3.15 21.01 28.81
CA ASP A 379 -4.05 19.85 28.72
C ASP A 379 -3.71 18.88 27.56
N GLY A 380 -2.99 19.36 26.54
CA GLY A 380 -2.67 18.58 25.33
C GLY A 380 -1.39 17.76 25.41
N VAL A 381 -0.37 18.23 26.14
CA VAL A 381 0.91 17.54 26.36
C VAL A 381 0.71 16.46 27.40
N ARG A 382 1.15 15.25 27.08
CA ARG A 382 1.17 14.14 28.03
C ARG A 382 2.48 14.13 28.80
N LYS A 383 2.38 14.35 30.11
CA LYS A 383 3.52 14.54 31.02
C LYS A 383 4.33 13.27 31.30
N ASP A 384 3.91 12.13 30.78
CA ASP A 384 4.57 10.83 30.95
C ASP A 384 5.64 10.54 29.87
N MET A 385 5.74 11.39 28.85
CA MET A 385 6.74 11.28 27.77
C MET A 385 7.70 12.50 27.77
N ASN A 386 8.19 12.90 28.94
CA ASN A 386 8.95 14.14 29.14
C ASN A 386 10.47 14.00 28.95
N GLU A 387 10.98 12.93 28.35
CA GLU A 387 12.42 12.79 28.08
C GLU A 387 12.69 12.73 26.58
N GLY A 388 13.54 13.63 26.10
CA GLY A 388 13.88 13.78 24.69
C GLY A 388 12.78 14.42 23.86
N TYR A 389 12.86 14.21 22.55
CA TYR A 389 11.89 14.74 21.60
C TYR A 389 10.65 13.85 21.49
N VAL A 390 9.46 14.45 21.46
CA VAL A 390 8.18 13.79 21.20
C VAL A 390 7.37 14.60 20.21
N THR A 391 6.76 13.92 19.23
CA THR A 391 5.96 14.55 18.18
C THR A 391 4.48 14.31 18.36
N TYR A 392 3.67 15.32 18.07
CA TYR A 392 2.21 15.26 18.12
C TYR A 392 1.65 15.76 16.80
N LEU A 393 0.65 15.06 16.27
CA LEU A 393 -0.13 15.58 15.14
C LEU A 393 -1.33 16.34 15.71
N VAL A 394 -1.37 17.64 15.50
CA VAL A 394 -2.39 18.53 16.05
C VAL A 394 -3.33 18.99 14.94
N LYS A 395 -4.62 18.70 15.07
CA LYS A 395 -5.64 19.13 14.11
C LYS A 395 -6.62 20.10 14.78
N PRO A 396 -6.62 21.38 14.38
CA PRO A 396 -7.64 22.31 14.80
C PRO A 396 -9.02 21.90 14.28
N LYS A 397 -10.06 22.11 15.09
CA LYS A 397 -11.45 21.93 14.60
C LYS A 397 -11.91 23.04 13.66
N SER A 398 -11.42 24.26 13.88
CA SER A 398 -11.71 25.37 12.97
C SER A 398 -11.05 25.11 11.62
N PRO A 399 -11.82 25.06 10.51
CA PRO A 399 -11.24 24.93 9.19
C PRO A 399 -10.30 26.11 8.90
N GLN A 400 -9.10 25.83 8.37
CA GLN A 400 -8.10 26.85 8.01
C GLN A 400 -7.72 27.78 9.20
N PHE A 401 -7.48 27.16 10.36
CA PHE A 401 -7.04 27.83 11.58
C PHE A 401 -5.83 28.73 11.33
N GLU A 402 -6.07 30.04 11.30
CA GLU A 402 -5.06 31.07 11.02
C GLU A 402 -4.24 30.85 9.74
N GLY A 403 -4.82 30.18 8.75
CA GLY A 403 -4.13 29.89 7.48
C GLY A 403 -3.32 28.59 7.49
N TRP A 404 -3.49 27.72 8.48
CA TRP A 404 -3.03 26.34 8.48
C TRP A 404 -4.22 25.37 8.61
N ASP A 405 -4.07 24.16 8.07
CA ASP A 405 -5.09 23.12 8.17
C ASP A 405 -4.79 22.14 9.31
N PHE A 406 -3.52 21.90 9.61
CA PHE A 406 -3.06 21.10 10.75
C PHE A 406 -1.60 21.43 11.09
N PHE A 407 -1.11 20.90 12.22
CA PHE A 407 0.24 21.13 12.72
C PHE A 407 0.92 19.84 13.14
N VAL A 408 2.25 19.84 13.14
CA VAL A 408 3.07 18.93 13.94
C VAL A 408 3.75 19.72 15.03
N PHE A 409 3.49 19.36 16.28
CA PHE A 409 4.13 19.95 17.45
C PHE A 409 5.23 19.01 17.93
N VAL A 410 6.39 19.57 18.27
CA VAL A 410 7.51 18.81 18.84
C VAL A 410 7.85 19.37 20.21
N VAL A 411 7.77 18.49 21.20
CA VAL A 411 8.12 18.76 22.59
C VAL A 411 9.51 18.20 22.85
N GLU A 412 10.38 18.96 23.50
CA GLU A 412 11.67 18.51 24.02
C GLU A 412 11.65 18.63 25.53
N ASP A 413 11.87 17.51 26.22
CA ASP A 413 11.94 17.46 27.69
C ASP A 413 10.71 18.09 28.39
N GLY A 414 9.52 17.93 27.78
CA GLY A 414 8.26 18.47 28.28
C GLY A 414 7.93 19.91 27.86
N GLU A 415 8.81 20.58 27.12
CA GLU A 415 8.60 21.94 26.61
C GLU A 415 8.38 21.96 25.09
N LEU A 416 7.37 22.69 24.60
CA LEU A 416 7.15 22.85 23.17
C LEU A 416 8.31 23.62 22.52
N ARG A 417 9.01 22.99 21.56
CA ARG A 417 10.18 23.56 20.87
C ARG A 417 9.97 23.82 19.39
N HIS A 418 9.17 23.01 18.71
CA HIS A 418 8.91 23.21 17.29
C HIS A 418 7.42 23.17 16.96
N ILE A 419 6.99 24.07 16.08
CA ILE A 419 5.66 24.05 15.46
C ILE A 419 5.83 24.03 13.94
N TRP A 420 5.30 23.00 13.32
CA TRP A 420 5.26 22.86 11.87
C TRP A 420 3.82 22.99 11.40
N GLY A 421 3.45 24.15 10.86
CA GLY A 421 2.12 24.42 10.34
C GLY A 421 2.01 24.04 8.87
N TYR A 422 1.01 23.23 8.54
CA TYR A 422 0.77 22.71 7.19
C TYR A 422 -0.47 23.35 6.58
N GLN A 423 -0.31 23.91 5.38
CA GLN A 423 -1.43 24.39 4.57
C GLN A 423 -1.49 23.58 3.28
N CYS A 424 -2.58 22.83 3.14
CA CYS A 424 -2.93 22.00 2.00
C CYS A 424 -3.81 22.82 1.05
N LYS A 425 -3.44 22.88 -0.24
CA LYS A 425 -4.26 23.55 -1.27
C LYS A 425 -4.56 22.64 -2.44
N GLU A 426 -5.84 22.54 -2.77
CA GLU A 426 -6.34 21.88 -3.98
C GLU A 426 -6.23 22.76 -5.23
N ALA A 427 -6.06 24.08 -5.09
CA ALA A 427 -6.12 25.05 -6.18
C ALA A 427 -4.78 25.75 -6.47
N THR A 428 -4.76 26.58 -7.53
CA THR A 428 -3.66 27.48 -7.94
C THR A 428 -3.38 28.61 -6.94
N ASP A 429 -4.09 28.67 -5.82
CA ASP A 429 -4.00 29.78 -4.88
C ASP A 429 -2.56 29.97 -4.42
N SER A 430 -2.02 31.16 -4.74
CA SER A 430 -0.70 31.54 -4.28
C SER A 430 -0.70 31.59 -2.74
N PRO A 431 0.41 31.18 -2.11
CA PRO A 431 0.70 31.47 -0.71
C PRO A 431 0.39 32.91 -0.30
N ASP A 432 0.57 33.87 -1.22
CA ASP A 432 0.35 35.30 -0.98
C ASP A 432 -1.06 35.63 -0.48
N SER A 433 -2.06 34.81 -0.81
CA SER A 433 -3.43 35.00 -0.31
C SER A 433 -3.58 34.71 1.18
N ARG A 434 -2.68 33.89 1.76
CA ARG A 434 -2.74 33.45 3.15
C ARG A 434 -1.56 33.93 3.99
N LYS A 435 -0.46 34.35 3.37
CA LYS A 435 0.67 35.01 4.03
C LYS A 435 0.21 36.08 5.04
N PRO A 436 -0.70 37.02 4.71
CA PRO A 436 -1.14 38.04 5.68
C PRO A 436 -1.90 37.50 6.91
N THR A 437 -2.50 36.31 6.81
CA THR A 437 -3.17 35.69 7.96
C THR A 437 -2.15 34.98 8.85
N ILE A 438 -1.21 34.27 8.23
CA ILE A 438 -0.11 33.61 8.93
C ILE A 438 0.80 34.65 9.60
N GLU A 439 1.14 35.74 8.91
CA GLU A 439 1.91 36.88 9.46
C GLU A 439 1.27 37.45 10.72
N ARG A 440 -0.06 37.60 10.74
CA ARG A 440 -0.78 38.09 11.92
C ARG A 440 -0.75 37.10 13.08
N ALA A 441 -0.83 35.80 12.80
CA ALA A 441 -0.71 34.76 13.82
C ALA A 441 0.70 34.71 14.43
N LEU A 442 1.73 34.79 13.59
CA LEU A 442 3.12 34.86 14.03
C LEU A 442 3.39 36.13 14.87
N GLN A 443 2.85 37.27 14.45
CA GLN A 443 2.96 38.52 15.21
C GLN A 443 2.23 38.43 16.57
N ALA A 444 1.11 37.72 16.64
CA ALA A 444 0.43 37.48 17.91
C ALA A 444 1.30 36.67 18.88
N LEU A 445 2.04 35.66 18.38
CA LEU A 445 2.99 34.90 19.21
C LEU A 445 4.17 35.74 19.70
N GLU A 446 4.70 36.62 18.85
CA GLU A 446 5.76 37.55 19.23
C GLU A 446 5.29 38.50 20.34
N ASN A 447 4.08 39.07 20.21
CA ASN A 447 3.51 39.98 21.20
C ASN A 447 3.25 39.31 22.57
N GLU A 448 2.93 38.01 22.58
CA GLU A 448 2.76 37.22 23.80
C GLU A 448 4.10 36.69 24.36
N GLY A 449 5.24 37.02 23.73
CA GLY A 449 6.57 36.59 24.16
C GLY A 449 6.84 35.09 24.01
N LEU A 450 6.03 34.38 23.22
CA LEU A 450 6.15 32.92 23.05
C LEU A 450 7.32 32.52 22.15
N LEU A 451 7.81 33.42 21.29
CA LEU A 451 8.97 33.18 20.42
C LEU A 451 10.31 33.35 21.15
N ASP A 452 10.35 34.15 22.21
CA ASP A 452 11.57 34.44 22.99
C ASP A 452 12.09 33.22 23.76
N GLY A 453 11.27 32.18 23.92
CA GLY A 453 11.59 30.93 24.62
C GLY A 453 12.37 29.90 23.81
N GLY A 454 12.79 30.22 22.57
CA GLY A 454 13.42 29.27 21.66
C GLY A 454 12.42 28.31 21.01
N LEU A 455 11.23 28.82 20.71
CA LEU A 455 10.19 28.12 19.94
C LEU A 455 10.41 28.39 18.45
N ASP A 456 10.75 27.35 17.70
CA ASP A 456 10.93 27.43 16.26
C ASP A 456 9.62 27.13 15.53
N ILE A 457 9.26 27.97 14.56
CA ILE A 457 8.05 27.81 13.77
C ILE A 457 8.42 27.65 12.30
N HIS A 458 7.73 26.75 11.62
CA HIS A 458 7.91 26.45 10.22
C HIS A 458 6.54 26.40 9.55
N THR A 459 6.45 26.90 8.31
CA THR A 459 5.25 26.77 7.49
C THR A 459 5.54 25.93 6.25
N VAL A 460 4.69 24.94 6.00
CA VAL A 460 4.79 24.06 4.84
C VAL A 460 3.57 24.26 3.94
N TRP A 461 3.82 24.65 2.69
CA TRP A 461 2.77 24.87 1.70
C TRP A 461 2.64 23.65 0.78
N MET A 462 1.74 22.74 1.11
CA MET A 462 1.47 21.54 0.33
C MET A 462 0.43 21.83 -0.73
N GLN A 463 0.88 22.31 -1.88
CA GLN A 463 0.03 22.53 -3.04
C GLN A 463 -0.01 21.28 -3.92
N SER A 464 -1.22 20.80 -4.20
CA SER A 464 -1.45 19.75 -5.18
C SER A 464 -1.32 20.29 -6.62
N ASP A 465 -1.61 19.47 -7.64
CA ASP A 465 -1.54 19.90 -9.03
C ASP A 465 -2.51 21.06 -9.25
N ALA A 466 -1.94 22.21 -9.58
CA ALA A 466 -2.68 23.39 -9.94
C ALA A 466 -3.49 23.11 -11.21
N PRO A 467 -4.82 23.31 -11.23
CA PRO A 467 -5.59 23.29 -12.46
C PRO A 467 -5.34 24.60 -13.20
N THR A 468 -4.18 24.75 -13.83
CA THR A 468 -4.13 25.58 -15.03
C THR A 468 -5.01 24.88 -16.06
N SER A 469 -5.92 25.60 -16.73
CA SER A 469 -6.71 25.05 -17.84
C SER A 469 -5.81 24.17 -18.71
N PHE A 470 -6.06 22.86 -18.71
CA PHE A 470 -5.28 21.86 -19.45
C PHE A 470 -5.56 21.95 -20.97
N ASP A 471 -5.74 23.16 -21.48
CA ASP A 471 -5.86 23.43 -22.91
C ASP A 471 -4.48 23.59 -23.58
N THR A 472 -3.37 23.56 -22.81
CA THR A 472 -2.02 23.60 -23.40
C THR A 472 -1.03 22.71 -22.66
N ALA A 473 -0.30 21.87 -23.43
CA ALA A 473 0.81 21.03 -22.95
C ALA A 473 1.93 21.82 -22.23
N LYS A 474 1.96 23.14 -22.41
CA LYS A 474 2.91 24.04 -21.74
C LYS A 474 2.62 24.17 -20.24
N ALA A 475 1.35 24.23 -19.84
CA ALA A 475 0.98 24.42 -18.44
C ALA A 475 1.23 23.14 -17.60
N GLU A 476 1.01 21.96 -18.19
CA GLU A 476 1.47 20.66 -17.64
C GLU A 476 2.98 20.63 -17.45
N SER A 477 3.72 21.07 -18.47
CA SER A 477 5.18 21.12 -18.43
C SER A 477 5.68 22.09 -17.36
N ASP A 478 5.07 23.26 -17.22
CA ASP A 478 5.49 24.29 -16.25
C ASP A 478 5.18 23.85 -14.80
N GLN A 479 4.04 23.18 -14.56
CA GLN A 479 3.68 22.63 -13.24
C GLN A 479 4.56 21.45 -12.86
N ALA A 480 4.83 20.54 -13.80
CA ALA A 480 5.76 19.42 -13.59
C ALA A 480 7.21 19.91 -13.36
N ALA A 481 7.56 21.09 -13.88
CA ALA A 481 8.86 21.72 -13.71
C ALA A 481 8.96 22.67 -12.51
N ARG A 482 7.92 22.79 -11.67
CA ARG A 482 7.96 23.69 -10.51
C ARG A 482 9.11 23.27 -9.58
N PRO A 483 10.11 24.14 -9.35
CA PRO A 483 11.23 23.80 -8.49
C PRO A 483 10.82 23.86 -7.02
N ASP A 484 11.56 23.14 -6.19
CA ASP A 484 11.57 23.37 -4.75
C ASP A 484 11.97 24.83 -4.48
N LYS A 485 11.21 25.52 -3.61
CA LYS A 485 11.53 26.88 -3.18
C LYS A 485 11.41 26.98 -1.66
N THR A 486 12.31 27.75 -1.06
CA THR A 486 12.21 28.21 0.32
C THR A 486 12.09 29.72 0.33
N ASP A 487 11.30 30.25 1.25
CA ASP A 487 11.03 31.67 1.47
C ASP A 487 10.90 31.87 3.00
N ASP A 488 10.55 33.08 3.43
CA ASP A 488 10.25 33.33 4.83
C ASP A 488 9.00 34.20 5.02
N ILE A 489 8.38 34.07 6.19
CA ILE A 489 7.31 34.94 6.68
C ILE A 489 7.77 35.50 8.01
N ASN A 490 8.16 36.78 8.06
CA ASN A 490 8.70 37.41 9.27
C ASN A 490 9.88 36.60 9.87
N GLY A 491 10.80 36.12 9.02
CA GLY A 491 11.93 35.29 9.47
C GLY A 491 11.60 33.83 9.80
N THR A 492 10.32 33.43 9.72
CA THR A 492 9.87 32.04 9.88
C THR A 492 10.01 31.30 8.55
N PRO A 493 10.72 30.15 8.46
CA PRO A 493 10.87 29.42 7.21
C PRO A 493 9.55 28.99 6.58
N LEU A 494 9.45 29.16 5.26
CA LEU A 494 8.33 28.77 4.43
C LEU A 494 8.79 27.87 3.28
N TYR A 495 8.24 26.66 3.22
CA TYR A 495 8.64 25.64 2.24
C TYR A 495 7.59 25.46 1.14
N TYR A 496 8.08 25.43 -0.10
CA TYR A 496 7.31 25.15 -1.32
C TYR A 496 7.89 23.94 -2.05
N PRO A 497 7.46 22.73 -1.70
CA PRO A 497 7.96 21.54 -2.37
C PRO A 497 7.45 21.45 -3.82
N SER A 498 8.32 21.03 -4.72
CA SER A 498 8.00 20.55 -6.07
C SER A 498 7.09 19.31 -6.02
N GLN A 499 6.48 18.98 -7.15
CA GLN A 499 5.70 17.74 -7.25
C GLN A 499 6.56 16.48 -7.07
N SER A 500 7.80 16.50 -7.53
CA SER A 500 8.75 15.40 -7.28
C SER A 500 9.03 15.23 -5.78
N SER A 501 9.27 16.34 -5.07
CA SER A 501 9.54 16.29 -3.63
C SER A 501 8.31 15.88 -2.84
N LEU A 502 7.12 16.36 -3.22
CA LEU A 502 5.86 15.93 -2.64
C LEU A 502 5.59 14.43 -2.87
N ARG A 503 5.81 13.89 -4.07
CA ARG A 503 5.67 12.43 -4.34
C ARG A 503 6.55 11.58 -3.44
N VAL A 504 7.80 12.01 -3.22
CA VAL A 504 8.72 11.31 -2.30
C VAL A 504 8.22 11.43 -0.87
N PHE A 505 7.77 12.62 -0.46
CA PHE A 505 7.28 12.90 0.88
C PHE A 505 6.03 12.09 1.24
N VAL A 506 4.98 12.13 0.41
CA VAL A 506 3.70 11.47 0.69
C VAL A 506 3.77 9.94 0.71
N GLY A 507 4.83 9.39 0.12
CA GLY A 507 5.06 7.95 0.08
C GLY A 507 4.49 7.29 -1.16
N PHE A 508 5.07 6.13 -1.49
CA PHE A 508 4.84 5.41 -2.74
C PHE A 508 3.36 5.08 -2.99
N SER A 509 2.66 4.52 -1.99
CA SER A 509 1.25 4.14 -2.16
C SER A 509 0.36 5.34 -2.47
N LEU A 510 0.44 6.40 -1.66
CA LEU A 510 -0.40 7.59 -1.85
C LEU A 510 -0.01 8.36 -3.12
N ALA A 511 1.26 8.40 -3.49
CA ALA A 511 1.70 9.05 -4.72
C ALA A 511 1.15 8.36 -5.99
N GLU A 512 1.04 7.03 -5.98
CA GLU A 512 0.56 6.24 -7.12
C GLU A 512 -0.98 6.15 -7.19
N THR A 513 -1.65 6.06 -6.03
CA THR A 513 -3.11 5.89 -5.90
C THR A 513 -3.87 7.21 -5.82
N CYS A 514 -3.25 8.25 -5.29
CA CYS A 514 -3.80 9.60 -5.19
C CYS A 514 -2.93 10.58 -5.99
N PRO A 515 -2.79 10.42 -7.33
CA PRO A 515 -2.06 11.40 -8.11
C PRO A 515 -2.71 12.76 -7.92
N PHE A 516 -1.87 13.76 -7.70
CA PHE A 516 -2.27 15.12 -7.36
C PHE A 516 -3.35 15.68 -8.31
N SER A 517 -3.24 15.38 -9.60
CA SER A 517 -4.21 15.71 -10.66
C SER A 517 -5.62 15.16 -10.43
N PHE A 518 -5.75 13.98 -9.80
CA PHE A 518 -7.06 13.42 -9.46
C PHE A 518 -7.64 14.12 -8.25
N VAL A 519 -6.85 14.31 -7.20
CA VAL A 519 -7.33 14.90 -5.96
C VAL A 519 -7.84 16.34 -6.19
N THR A 520 -7.37 17.03 -7.24
CA THR A 520 -7.72 18.42 -7.57
C THR A 520 -8.59 18.62 -8.81
N GLY A 521 -8.87 17.55 -9.57
CA GLY A 521 -9.37 17.65 -10.94
C GLY A 521 -10.61 18.55 -11.12
N ARG A 522 -10.53 19.47 -12.09
CA ARG A 522 -11.72 19.96 -12.83
C ARG A 522 -11.96 19.09 -14.05
N ALA A 523 -13.17 18.55 -14.16
CA ALA A 523 -13.69 17.92 -15.37
C ALA A 523 -13.69 18.91 -16.54
#